data_AF-A0A8T6RE41-F1
#
_entry.id   AF-A0A8T6RE41-F1
#
_cell.length_a   1.000
_cell.length_b   1.000
_cell.length_c   1.000
_cell.angle_alpha   90.00
_cell.angle_beta   90.00
_cell.angle_gamma   90.00
#
_symmetry.space_group_name_H-M   'P 1'
#
loop_
_entity.id
_entity.type
_entity.pdbx_description
1 polymer ?
#
loop_
_entity_poly.entity_id
_entity_poly.type
_entity_poly.pdbx_seq_one_letter_code
_entity_poly.pdbx_strand_id
1 'polypeptide(L)' 'MRKETVDSIAQDILQYINSHDGRGETSIQDLLSDYWKKFGIRSRSLLYVEEPGLCEKMSEIEQQTLSQLT' A
#
# COMPACT_ATOMS: atom_id res chain seq x y z
N MET A 1 3.85 -13.01 -17.03
CA MET A 1 3.52 -12.15 -15.86
C MET A 1 3.95 -10.74 -16.20
N ARG A 2 3.03 -9.75 -16.20
CA ARG A 2 3.43 -8.34 -16.34
C ARG A 2 4.25 -7.99 -15.09
N LYS A 3 5.44 -7.43 -15.28
CA LYS A 3 6.18 -6.81 -14.17
C LYS A 3 5.43 -5.52 -13.86
N GLU A 4 4.65 -5.53 -12.80
CA GLU A 4 4.08 -4.31 -12.24
C GLU A 4 5.25 -3.47 -11.70
N THR A 5 5.28 -2.20 -12.07
CA THR A 5 6.30 -1.27 -11.59
C THR A 5 5.87 -0.68 -10.25
N VAL A 6 6.82 -0.14 -9.50
CA VAL A 6 6.53 0.61 -8.27
C VAL A 6 5.47 1.69 -8.55
N ASP A 7 5.60 2.41 -9.67
CA ASP A 7 4.64 3.42 -10.11
C ASP A 7 3.23 2.86 -10.35
N SER A 8 3.10 1.68 -10.98
CA SER A 8 1.77 1.12 -11.24
C SER A 8 1.08 0.71 -9.94
N ILE A 9 1.82 0.16 -8.99
CA ILE A 9 1.27 -0.22 -7.68
C ILE A 9 0.90 1.03 -6.89
N ALA A 10 1.72 2.09 -6.92
CA ALA A 10 1.40 3.36 -6.27
C ALA A 10 0.13 3.99 -6.84
N GLN A 11 -0.05 3.96 -8.17
CA GLN A 11 -1.28 4.43 -8.83
C GLN A 11 -2.51 3.60 -8.42
N ASP A 12 -2.38 2.28 -8.33
CA ASP A 12 -3.47 1.41 -7.89
C ASP A 12 -3.86 1.68 -6.43
N ILE A 13 -2.89 1.95 -5.56
CA ILE A 13 -3.15 2.33 -4.17
C ILE A 13 -3.85 3.70 -4.10
N LEU A 14 -3.40 4.69 -4.89
CA LEU A 14 -4.06 5.99 -4.98
C LEU A 14 -5.52 5.87 -5.41
N GLN A 15 -5.79 5.09 -6.44
CA GLN A 15 -7.17 4.82 -6.89
C GLN A 15 -7.98 4.13 -5.80
N TYR A 16 -7.38 3.17 -5.08
CA TYR A 16 -8.03 2.48 -3.97
C TYR A 16 -8.39 3.46 -2.84
N ILE A 17 -7.46 4.32 -2.43
CA ILE A 17 -7.68 5.34 -1.40
C ILE A 17 -8.79 6.29 -1.85
N ASN A 18 -8.70 6.90 -3.04
CA ASN A 18 -9.70 7.83 -3.55
C ASN A 18 -11.11 7.21 -3.65
N SER A 19 -11.20 5.91 -3.91
CA SER A 19 -12.49 5.19 -4.00
C SER A 19 -13.10 4.87 -2.62
N HIS A 20 -12.30 4.86 -1.55
CA HIS A 20 -12.72 4.46 -0.20
C HIS A 20 -12.73 5.62 0.81
N ASP A 21 -11.96 6.69 0.54
CA ASP A 21 -11.89 7.91 1.36
C ASP A 21 -13.20 8.71 1.36
N GLY A 22 -14.07 8.48 0.37
CA GLY A 22 -15.43 9.05 0.31
C GLY A 22 -16.36 8.68 1.48
N ARG A 23 -15.93 7.83 2.41
CA ARG A 23 -16.67 7.47 3.63
C ARG A 23 -16.20 8.19 4.90
N GLY A 24 -15.11 8.95 4.85
CA GLY A 24 -14.65 9.85 5.93
C GLY A 24 -14.27 9.22 7.29
N GLU A 25 -14.52 7.93 7.50
CA GLU A 25 -14.30 7.24 8.78
C GLU A 25 -13.04 6.36 8.81
N THR A 26 -12.43 6.08 7.65
CA THR A 26 -11.29 5.15 7.54
C THR A 26 -9.99 5.91 7.35
N SER A 27 -8.98 5.65 8.18
CA SER A 27 -7.69 6.30 8.03
C SER A 27 -6.95 5.79 6.79
N ILE A 28 -6.11 6.64 6.17
CA ILE A 28 -5.26 6.22 5.05
C ILE A 28 -4.40 5.00 5.41
N GLN A 29 -3.94 4.90 6.66
CA GLN A 29 -3.15 3.75 7.12
C GLN A 29 -3.94 2.44 7.15
N ASP A 30 -5.24 2.51 7.48
CA ASP A 30 -6.13 1.36 7.41
C ASP A 30 -6.38 0.95 5.95
N LEU A 31 -6.56 1.93 5.05
CA LEU A 31 -6.72 1.67 3.62
C LEU A 31 -5.48 1.03 2.99
N LEU A 32 -4.27 1.49 3.36
CA LEU A 32 -3.01 0.86 2.94
C LEU A 32 -2.92 -0.58 3.46
N SER A 33 -3.23 -0.79 4.74
CA SER A 33 -3.22 -2.12 5.34
C SER A 33 -4.22 -3.05 4.64
N ASP A 34 -5.42 -2.55 4.31
CA ASP A 34 -6.45 -3.31 3.59
C ASP A 34 -6.06 -3.61 2.14
N TYR A 35 -5.38 -2.69 1.45
CA TYR A 35 -4.85 -2.93 0.12
C TYR A 35 -3.86 -4.10 0.12
N TRP A 36 -2.90 -4.11 1.05
CA TRP A 36 -1.88 -5.15 1.12
C TRP A 36 -2.40 -6.53 1.54
N LYS A 37 -3.55 -6.61 2.23
CA LYS A 37 -4.23 -7.88 2.51
C LYS A 37 -4.59 -8.64 1.23
N LYS A 38 -4.83 -7.95 0.11
CA LYS A 38 -5.09 -8.58 -1.21
C LYS A 38 -3.90 -9.39 -1.71
N PHE A 39 -2.70 -9.04 -1.26
CA PHE A 39 -1.44 -9.72 -1.58
C PHE A 39 -1.03 -10.73 -0.49
N GLY A 40 -1.93 -11.03 0.45
CA GLY A 40 -1.68 -11.98 1.55
C GLY A 40 -0.91 -11.38 2.73
N ILE A 41 -0.65 -10.07 2.72
CA ILE A 41 0.14 -9.40 3.76
C ILE A 41 -0.80 -9.01 4.90
N ARG A 42 -0.72 -9.77 6.00
CA ARG A 42 -1.61 -9.64 7.16
C ARG A 42 -1.00 -8.87 8.32
N SER A 43 0.33 -8.81 8.39
CA SER A 43 1.07 -8.18 9.47
C SER A 43 2.35 -7.53 8.94
N ARG A 44 2.44 -6.20 9.02
CA ARG A 44 3.66 -5.47 8.66
C ARG A 44 4.82 -5.84 9.59
N SER A 45 4.57 -5.98 10.89
CA SER A 45 5.61 -6.31 11.86
C SER A 45 6.22 -7.69 11.62
N LEU A 46 5.41 -8.66 11.19
CA LEU A 46 5.91 -9.99 10.80
C LEU A 46 6.66 -9.92 9.47
N LEU A 47 6.17 -9.12 8.51
CA LEU A 47 6.81 -8.94 7.21
C LEU A 47 8.23 -8.37 7.33
N TYR A 48 8.47 -7.43 8.25
CA TYR A 48 9.83 -6.91 8.51
C TYR A 48 10.81 -7.99 9.01
N VAL A 49 10.30 -9.05 9.64
CA VAL A 49 11.12 -10.15 10.17
C VAL A 49 11.33 -11.24 9.11
N GLU A 50 10.27 -11.62 8.40
CA GLU A 50 10.30 -12.74 7.44
C GLU A 50 10.85 -12.33 6.07
N GLU A 51 10.49 -11.14 5.58
CA GLU A 51 10.76 -10.67 4.22
C GLU A 51 11.14 -9.16 4.23
N PRO A 52 12.29 -8.79 4.84
CA PRO A 52 12.66 -7.39 5.04
C PRO A 52 12.74 -6.58 3.73
N GLY A 53 13.25 -7.18 2.64
CA GLY A 53 13.35 -6.51 1.35
C GLY A 53 11.99 -6.26 0.66
N LEU A 54 10.99 -7.11 0.92
CA LEU A 54 9.62 -6.86 0.47
C LEU A 54 9.00 -5.72 1.29
N CYS A 55 9.29 -5.70 2.59
CA CYS A 55 8.78 -4.68 3.48
C CYS A 55 9.33 -3.28 3.14
N GLU A 56 10.62 -3.18 2.80
CA GLU A 56 11.23 -1.93 2.32
C GLU A 56 10.57 -1.44 1.02
N LYS A 57 10.38 -2.32 0.04
CA LYS A 57 9.72 -1.97 -1.23
C LYS A 57 8.28 -1.50 -1.04
N MET A 58 7.54 -2.15 -0.14
CA MET A 58 6.20 -1.69 0.20
C MET A 58 6.22 -0.31 0.85
N SER A 59 7.16 -0.08 1.77
CA SER A 59 7.29 1.23 2.41
C SER A 59 7.63 2.32 1.39
N GLU A 60 8.47 2.03 0.41
CA GLU A 60 8.77 2.95 -0.71
C GLU A 60 7.50 3.26 -1.54
N ILE A 61 6.73 2.24 -1.92
CA ILE A 61 5.48 2.39 -2.66
C ILE A 61 4.47 3.25 -1.86
N GLU A 62 4.34 2.98 -0.56
CA GLU A 62 3.45 3.74 0.33
C GLU A 62 3.88 5.20 0.43
N GLN A 63 5.18 5.48 0.61
CA GLN A 63 5.70 6.84 0.65
C GLN A 63 5.43 7.60 -0.66
N GLN A 64 5.66 6.96 -1.81
CA GLN A 64 5.36 7.55 -3.11
C GLN A 64 3.86 7.82 -3.28
N THR A 65 3.00 6.90 -2.82
CA THR A 65 1.55 7.09 -2.84
C THR A 65 1.15 8.29 -1.98
N LEU A 66 1.65 8.36 -0.75
CA LEU A 66 1.32 9.44 0.19
C LEU A 66 1.79 10.82 -0.31
N SER A 67 2.95 10.90 -0.97
CA SER A 67 3.44 12.14 -1.57
C SER A 67 2.55 12.69 -2.70
N GLN A 68 1.74 11.82 -3.32
CA GLN A 68 0.81 12.20 -4.39
C GLN A 68 -0.59 12.60 -3.88
N LEU A 69 -0.86 12.39 -2.58
CA LEU A 69 -2.11 12.81 -1.93
C LEU A 69 -2.02 14.23 -1.33
N THR A 70 -0.84 14.85 -1.36
CA THR A 70 -0.58 16.20 -0.82
C THR A 70 -0.67 17.24 -1.93
#